data_AF-R6C8F5-F1
#
_entry.id   AF-R6C8F5-F1
#
_cell.length_a   1.000
_cell.length_b   1.000
_cell.length_c   1.000
_cell.angle_alpha   90.00
_cell.angle_beta   90.00
_cell.angle_gamma   90.00
#
_symmetry.space_group_name_H-M   'P 1'
#
loop_
_entity.id
_entity.type
_entity.pdbx_description
1 polymer ?
#
loop_
_entity_poly.entity_id
_entity_poly.type
_entity_poly.pdbx_seq_one_letter_code
_entity_poly.pdbx_strand_id
1 'polypeptide(L)'
;MLTYHRTTEEEKYSITNWKYEGKYSIYTEKPYEEHKRNHYGFANPQNNFFSFYENENLIGFINLYEENTEIFFGIGVNPEFCNKGYGQQMTLL
;
A
#
# COMPACT_ATOMS: atom_id res chain seq x y z
N MET A 1 9.19 14.26 7.41
CA MET A 1 9.15 13.14 8.39
C MET A 1 7.87 12.38 8.12
N LEU A 2 7.96 11.07 7.94
CA LEU A 2 6.78 10.27 7.65
C LEU A 2 5.91 10.13 8.90
N THR A 3 4.61 10.25 8.71
CA THR A 3 3.59 9.83 9.67
C THR A 3 2.83 8.65 9.09
N TYR A 4 2.19 7.85 9.93
CA TYR A 4 1.39 6.72 9.47
C TYR A 4 0.12 6.55 10.29
N HIS A 5 -0.86 5.91 9.67
CA HIS A 5 -2.12 5.51 10.31
C HIS A 5 -2.70 4.29 9.60
N ARG A 6 -3.71 3.67 10.19
CA ARG A 6 -4.42 2.56 9.55
C ARG A 6 -5.07 3.05 8.26
N THR A 7 -4.81 2.37 7.15
CA THR A 7 -5.29 2.79 5.83
C THR A 7 -6.80 2.97 5.82
N THR A 8 -7.25 4.15 5.42
CA THR A 8 -8.67 4.52 5.34
C THR A 8 -9.33 3.95 4.08
N GLU A 9 -10.66 3.92 4.04
CA GLU A 9 -11.37 3.49 2.82
C GLU A 9 -11.04 4.38 1.61
N GLU A 10 -10.98 5.69 1.78
CA GLU A 10 -10.65 6.65 0.71
C GLU A 10 -9.23 6.44 0.14
N GLU A 11 -8.28 6.12 1.02
CA GLU A 11 -6.92 5.80 0.61
C GLU A 11 -6.85 4.53 -0.21
N LYS A 12 -7.66 3.51 0.07
CA LYS A 12 -7.68 2.28 -0.76
C LYS A 12 -8.08 2.59 -2.21
N TYR A 13 -9.03 3.50 -2.41
CA TYR A 13 -9.37 3.98 -3.77
C TYR A 13 -8.20 4.75 -4.39
N SER A 14 -7.54 5.62 -3.63
CA SER A 14 -6.39 6.39 -4.11
C SER A 14 -5.23 5.49 -4.51
N ILE A 15 -4.88 4.51 -3.68
CA ILE A 15 -3.77 3.58 -3.88
C ILE A 15 -4.03 2.67 -5.08
N THR A 16 -5.23 2.10 -5.20
CA THR A 16 -5.56 1.22 -6.35
C THR A 16 -5.64 1.95 -7.69
N ASN A 17 -5.70 3.29 -7.65
CA ASN A 17 -5.59 4.12 -8.85
C ASN A 17 -4.15 4.42 -9.28
N TRP A 18 -3.14 4.11 -8.47
CA TRP A 18 -1.74 4.27 -8.87
C TRP A 18 -1.43 3.44 -10.11
N LYS A 19 -0.74 4.07 -11.07
CA LYS A 19 -0.32 3.46 -12.32
C LYS A 19 1.20 3.49 -12.40
N TYR A 20 1.78 2.30 -12.47
CA TYR A 20 3.21 2.12 -12.66
C TYR A 20 3.50 1.86 -14.13
N GLU A 21 4.59 2.41 -14.64
CA GLU A 21 4.96 2.29 -16.05
C GLU A 21 6.02 1.21 -16.28
N GLY A 22 6.14 0.79 -17.55
CA GLY A 22 7.15 -0.16 -17.99
C GLY A 22 7.09 -1.50 -17.26
N LYS A 23 8.25 -2.02 -16.85
CA LYS A 23 8.33 -3.31 -16.14
C LYS A 23 7.64 -3.33 -14.78
N TYR A 24 7.37 -2.16 -14.20
CA TYR A 24 6.71 -2.05 -12.90
C TYR A 24 5.17 -2.01 -13.02
N SER A 25 4.62 -1.97 -14.24
CA SER A 25 3.18 -2.01 -14.48
C SER A 25 2.48 -3.22 -13.87
N ILE A 26 3.20 -4.31 -13.61
CA ILE A 26 2.70 -5.48 -12.88
C ILE A 26 2.20 -5.17 -11.47
N TYR A 27 2.67 -4.07 -10.85
CA TYR A 27 2.23 -3.60 -9.53
C TYR A 27 1.03 -2.66 -9.61
N THR A 28 0.54 -2.37 -10.81
CA THR A 28 -0.70 -1.61 -10.98
C THR A 28 -1.88 -2.46 -10.54
N GLU A 29 -2.52 -2.05 -9.45
CA GLU A 29 -3.67 -2.76 -8.90
C GLU A 29 -4.92 -2.63 -9.79
N LYS A 30 -5.82 -3.60 -9.60
CA LYS A 30 -7.19 -3.49 -10.10
C LYS A 30 -7.95 -2.45 -9.25
N PRO A 31 -9.01 -1.84 -9.79
CA PRO A 31 -9.82 -0.91 -9.01
C PRO A 31 -10.31 -1.54 -7.71
N TYR A 32 -10.30 -0.79 -6.61
CA TYR A 32 -10.70 -1.31 -5.29
C TYR A 32 -12.12 -1.91 -5.25
N GLU A 33 -13.04 -1.50 -6.12
CA GLU A 33 -14.35 -2.16 -6.27
C GLU A 33 -14.25 -3.65 -6.62
N GLU A 34 -13.25 -4.03 -7.44
CA GLU A 34 -13.01 -5.43 -7.77
C GLU A 34 -12.45 -6.22 -6.59
N HIS A 35 -11.59 -5.58 -5.79
CA HIS A 35 -11.09 -6.15 -4.54
C HIS A 35 -12.24 -6.45 -3.59
N LYS A 36 -13.15 -5.49 -3.38
CA LYS A 36 -14.34 -5.65 -2.52
C LYS A 36 -15.24 -6.78 -2.99
N ARG A 37 -15.57 -6.83 -4.29
CA ARG A 37 -16.45 -7.87 -4.84
C ARG A 37 -15.91 -9.28 -4.60
N ASN A 38 -14.59 -9.43 -4.65
CA ASN A 38 -13.91 -10.72 -4.61
C ASN A 38 -13.17 -10.99 -3.28
N HIS A 39 -13.25 -10.07 -2.31
CA HIS A 39 -12.67 -10.16 -0.97
C HIS A 39 -11.15 -10.41 -0.94
N TYR A 40 -10.37 -9.73 -1.80
CA TYR A 40 -8.90 -9.85 -1.85
C TYR A 40 -8.17 -8.50 -1.72
N GLY A 41 -6.84 -8.54 -1.58
CA GLY A 41 -5.99 -7.35 -1.48
C GLY A 41 -6.48 -6.39 -0.39
N PHE A 42 -6.73 -5.12 -0.74
CA PHE A 42 -7.25 -4.10 0.19
C PHE A 42 -8.62 -4.40 0.85
N ALA A 43 -9.35 -5.39 0.33
CA ALA A 43 -10.62 -5.86 0.89
C ALA A 43 -10.52 -7.21 1.61
N ASN A 44 -9.32 -7.82 1.67
CA ASN A 44 -9.12 -9.04 2.45
C ASN A 44 -9.09 -8.68 3.96
N PRO A 45 -9.99 -9.24 4.80
CA PRO A 45 -10.02 -8.93 6.23
C PRO A 45 -8.80 -9.41 7.01
N GLN A 46 -8.00 -10.33 6.49
CA GLN A 46 -6.76 -10.77 7.14
C GLN A 46 -5.66 -9.73 7.04
N ASN A 47 -5.70 -8.86 6.03
CA ASN A 47 -4.68 -7.85 5.78
C ASN A 47 -4.79 -6.68 6.74
N ASN A 48 -3.64 -6.16 7.17
CA ASN A 48 -3.53 -4.98 8.02
C ASN A 48 -2.71 -3.91 7.31
N PHE A 49 -3.41 -2.99 6.66
CA PHE A 49 -2.79 -1.92 5.90
C PHE A 49 -2.56 -0.66 6.75
N PHE A 50 -1.38 -0.07 6.59
CA PHE A 50 -1.03 1.24 7.14
C PHE A 50 -0.52 2.14 6.03
N SER A 51 -1.10 3.33 5.93
CA SER A 51 -0.75 4.35 4.96
C SER A 51 0.28 5.30 5.56
N PHE A 52 1.23 5.74 4.75
CA PHE A 52 2.29 6.67 5.15
C PHE A 52 2.16 7.98 4.39
N TYR A 53 2.28 9.07 5.14
CA TYR A 53 2.18 10.43 4.62
C TYR A 53 3.46 11.21 4.88
N GLU A 54 3.78 12.10 3.94
CA GLU A 54 4.68 13.23 4.17
C GLU A 54 3.95 14.52 3.80
N ASN A 55 3.70 15.36 4.81
CA ASN A 55 2.77 16.47 4.71
C ASN A 55 1.38 15.97 4.26
N GLU A 56 0.85 16.48 3.15
CA GLU A 56 -0.46 16.08 2.60
C GLU A 56 -0.35 14.95 1.56
N ASN A 57 0.87 14.46 1.27
CA ASN A 57 1.08 13.47 0.21
C ASN A 57 1.00 12.06 0.75
N LEU A 58 0.16 11.22 0.15
CA LEU A 58 0.14 9.79 0.37
C LEU A 58 1.34 9.14 -0.33
N ILE A 59 2.36 8.82 0.45
CA ILE A 59 3.67 8.35 -0.02
C ILE A 59 3.65 6.86 -0.34
N GLY A 60 2.98 6.07 0.49
CA GLY A 60 3.05 4.62 0.38
C GLY A 60 2.17 3.93 1.40
N PHE A 61 2.23 2.60 1.40
CA PHE A 61 1.57 1.77 2.38
C PHE A 61 2.43 0.54 2.71
N ILE A 62 2.15 -0.06 3.86
CA ILE A 62 2.54 -1.44 4.16
C ILE A 62 1.30 -2.29 4.41
N ASN A 63 1.46 -3.60 4.26
CA ASN A 63 0.48 -4.62 4.63
C ASN A 63 1.16 -5.66 5.51
N LEU A 64 0.53 -5.98 6.63
CA LEU A 64 0.97 -7.00 7.56
C LEU A 64 -0.14 -8.02 7.78
N TYR A 65 0.18 -9.31 7.73
CA TYR A 65 -0.66 -10.33 8.33
C TYR A 65 0.18 -11.54 8.75
N GLU A 66 -0.29 -12.20 9.80
CA GLU A 66 0.38 -13.35 10.37
C GLU A 66 0.11 -14.60 9.53
N GLU A 67 1.18 -15.33 9.24
CA GLU A 67 1.14 -16.71 8.79
C GLU A 67 1.61 -17.62 9.94
N ASN A 68 1.55 -18.93 9.76
CA ASN A 68 1.79 -19.88 10.86
C ASN A 68 3.17 -19.75 11.52
N THR A 69 4.19 -19.35 10.74
CA THR A 69 5.59 -19.28 11.19
C THR A 69 6.28 -17.97 10.87
N GLU A 70 5.60 -17.08 10.16
CA GLU A 70 6.17 -15.85 9.64
C GLU A 70 5.11 -14.75 9.55
N ILE A 71 5.56 -13.54 9.23
CA ILE A 71 4.68 -12.41 8.96
C ILE A 71 4.85 -12.07 7.50
N PHE A 72 3.75 -12.09 6.76
CA PHE A 72 3.75 -11.51 5.43
C PHE A 72 3.90 -10.00 5.53
N PHE A 73 4.89 -9.46 4.84
CA PHE A 73 5.12 -8.02 4.74
C PHE A 73 5.04 -7.55 3.29
N GLY A 74 3.93 -6.87 2.97
CA GLY A 74 3.74 -6.17 1.69
C GLY A 74 4.08 -4.69 1.82
N ILE A 75 4.66 -4.11 0.77
CA ILE A 75 5.02 -2.69 0.74
C ILE A 75 4.79 -2.11 -0.65
N GLY A 76 4.21 -0.91 -0.71
CA GLY A 76 4.00 -0.17 -1.95
C GLY A 76 4.33 1.31 -1.76
N VAL A 77 5.00 1.91 -2.75
CA VAL A 77 5.29 3.35 -2.78
C VAL A 77 4.58 3.95 -3.98
N ASN A 78 3.92 5.08 -3.80
CA ASN A 78 3.29 5.83 -4.87
C ASN A 78 4.30 6.08 -6.01
N PRO A 79 3.95 5.82 -7.28
CA PRO A 79 4.87 5.91 -8.42
C PRO A 79 5.59 7.26 -8.52
N GLU A 80 4.95 8.38 -8.14
CA GLU A 80 5.57 9.72 -8.16
C GLU A 80 6.69 9.91 -7.13
N PHE A 81 6.73 9.04 -6.12
CA PHE A 81 7.68 9.09 -5.00
C PHE A 81 8.68 7.93 -5.02
N CYS A 82 8.68 7.12 -6.07
CA CYS A 82 9.67 6.07 -6.26
C CYS A 82 11.11 6.62 -6.39
N ASN A 83 12.11 5.78 -6.09
CA ASN A 83 13.55 6.11 -6.11
C ASN A 83 14.02 7.20 -5.13
N LYS A 84 13.24 7.51 -4.09
CA LYS A 84 13.57 8.53 -3.06
C LYS A 84 13.91 7.94 -1.68
N GLY A 85 13.98 6.61 -1.57
CA GLY A 85 14.29 5.92 -0.31
C GLY A 85 13.11 5.72 0.64
N TYR A 86 11.89 6.14 0.29
CA TYR A 86 10.72 6.01 1.16
C TYR A 86 10.40 4.58 1.60
N GLY A 87 10.63 3.58 0.72
CA GLY A 87 10.45 2.17 1.10
C GLY A 87 11.28 1.77 2.32
N GLN A 88 12.54 2.22 2.40
CA GLN A 88 13.39 1.97 3.56
C GLN A 88 12.92 2.75 4.80
N GLN A 89 12.51 4.00 4.61
CA GLN A 89 12.01 4.82 5.73
C GLN A 89 10.75 4.23 6.36
N MET A 90 9.82 3.71 5.55
CA MET A 90 8.59 3.08 6.04
C MET A 90 8.86 1.79 6.82
N THR A 91 9.97 1.08 6.56
CA THR A 91 10.33 -0.15 7.30
C THR A 91 10.98 0.10 8.66
N LEU A 92 11.32 1.36 8.98
CA LEU A 92 12.04 1.74 10.20
C LEU A 92 11.15 2.43 11.25
N LEU A 93 9.86 2.62 10.95
CA LEU A 93 8.86 3.26 11.80
C LEU A 93 7.94 2.22 12.42
#